data_AF-A0A7C6D7B0-F1
#
_entry.id   AF-A0A7C6D7B0-F1
#
_cell.length_a   1.000
_cell.length_b   1.000
_cell.length_c   1.000
_cell.angle_alpha   90.00
_cell.angle_beta   90.00
_cell.angle_gamma   90.00
#
_symmetry.space_group_name_H-M   'P 1'
#
loop_
_entity.id
_entity.type
_entity.pdbx_description
1 polymer ?
#
loop_
_entity_poly.entity_id
_entity_poly.type
_entity_poly.pdbx_seq_one_letter_code
_entity_poly.pdbx_strand_id
1 'polypeptide(L)'
;IGKALGWEIDEVVEEREPIITTVERRTPYITVPPGYVAGCRHIARAYSKGREVIFLEHPQQVCPGLEGVSTGDYITIKGNPPVNLAIEPEIPGGIGTIAIAVNMIPLVMDGPAGLVTMADLPVPRLWHTLSAVSPK
;
A
#
# COMPACT_ATOMS: atom_id res chain seq x y z
N ILE A 1 5.75 9.83 0.86
CA ILE A 1 5.08 10.54 1.97
C ILE A 1 5.94 11.68 2.51
N GLY A 2 7.13 11.42 3.09
CA GLY A 2 8.00 12.47 3.65
C GLY A 2 8.21 13.69 2.73
N LYS A 3 8.64 13.47 1.47
CA LYS A 3 8.77 14.53 0.45
C LYS A 3 7.51 15.38 0.27
N ALA A 4 6.32 14.75 0.19
CA ALA A 4 5.06 15.46 -0.01
C ALA A 4 4.65 16.30 1.21
N LEU A 5 5.10 15.92 2.41
CA LEU A 5 4.88 16.68 3.66
C LEU A 5 6.03 17.65 3.97
N GLY A 6 7.06 17.73 3.12
CA GLY A 6 8.25 18.55 3.36
C GLY A 6 9.13 18.04 4.50
N TRP A 7 9.04 16.74 4.83
CA TRP A 7 9.88 16.12 5.85
C TRP A 7 11.15 15.53 5.24
N GLU A 8 12.28 15.83 5.88
CA GLU A 8 13.53 15.12 5.71
C GLU A 8 13.49 13.87 6.59
N ILE A 9 13.67 12.69 5.98
CA ILE A 9 13.67 11.41 6.69
C ILE A 9 15.12 11.02 6.90
N ASP A 10 15.53 10.90 8.17
CA ASP A 10 16.92 10.65 8.55
C ASP A 10 17.21 9.14 8.62
N GLU A 11 16.19 8.34 8.95
CA GLU A 11 16.32 6.89 9.16
C GLU A 11 15.03 6.17 8.75
N VAL A 12 15.21 4.97 8.19
CA VAL A 12 14.14 3.99 7.98
C VAL A 12 14.57 2.66 8.60
N VAL A 13 13.76 2.15 9.53
CA VAL A 13 13.97 0.84 10.17
C VAL A 13 12.90 -0.12 9.70
N GLU A 14 13.31 -1.31 9.29
CA GLU A 14 12.41 -2.35 8.80
C GLU A 14 12.53 -3.64 9.60
N GLU A 15 11.39 -4.26 9.87
CA GLU A 15 11.29 -5.54 10.58
C GLU A 15 10.45 -6.51 9.76
N ARG A 16 10.88 -7.77 9.69
CA ARG A 16 10.17 -8.84 8.99
C ARG A 16 10.06 -10.03 9.91
N GLU A 17 8.85 -10.35 10.32
CA GLU A 17 8.55 -11.42 11.27
C GLU A 17 7.70 -12.50 10.60
N PRO A 18 7.95 -13.79 10.89
CA PRO A 18 7.11 -14.86 10.36
C PRO A 18 5.73 -14.82 11.01
N ILE A 19 4.68 -14.94 10.20
CA ILE A 19 3.33 -15.20 10.72
C ILE A 19 3.17 -16.71 10.87
N ILE A 20 3.18 -17.20 12.10
CA ILE A 20 3.03 -18.62 12.42
C ILE A 20 1.56 -18.97 12.56
N THR A 21 1.09 -19.97 11.82
CA THR A 21 -0.31 -20.42 11.90
C THR A 21 -0.52 -21.42 13.03
N THR A 22 -1.65 -21.32 13.72
CA THR A 22 -2.15 -22.28 14.71
C THR A 22 -3.14 -23.28 14.10
N VAL A 23 -3.63 -23.00 12.90
CA VAL A 23 -4.55 -23.85 12.12
C VAL A 23 -3.91 -24.34 10.82
N GLU A 24 -4.45 -25.40 10.21
CA GLU A 24 -4.09 -25.76 8.84
C GLU A 24 -4.66 -24.72 7.87
N ARG A 25 -3.83 -24.21 6.97
CA ARG A 25 -4.25 -23.31 5.88
C ARG A 25 -4.02 -23.98 4.54
N ARG A 26 -5.02 -23.97 3.66
CA ARG A 26 -4.97 -24.69 2.38
C ARG A 26 -5.38 -23.80 1.22
N THR A 27 -4.55 -23.80 0.19
CA THR A 27 -4.83 -23.25 -1.14
C THR A 27 -4.71 -24.39 -2.18
N PRO A 28 -5.02 -24.15 -3.47
CA PRO A 28 -4.77 -25.14 -4.51
C PRO A 28 -3.30 -25.54 -4.68
N TYR A 29 -2.35 -24.73 -4.20
CA TYR A 29 -0.91 -24.90 -4.44
C TYR A 29 -0.09 -25.26 -3.21
N ILE A 30 -0.59 -24.95 -2.01
CA ILE A 30 0.13 -25.19 -0.75
C ILE A 30 -0.84 -25.53 0.38
N THR A 31 -0.40 -26.43 1.27
CA THR A 31 -0.99 -26.67 2.58
C THR A 31 0.05 -26.31 3.64
N VAL A 32 -0.33 -25.44 4.58
CA VAL A 32 0.53 -24.95 5.67
C VAL A 32 -0.03 -25.51 6.99
N PRO A 33 0.63 -26.47 7.63
CA PRO A 33 0.15 -27.04 8.89
C PRO A 33 0.41 -26.10 10.09
N PRO A 34 -0.27 -26.31 11.23
CA PRO A 34 0.02 -25.59 12.48
C PRO A 34 1.50 -25.60 12.86
N GLY A 35 2.01 -24.48 13.36
CA GLY A 35 3.41 -24.28 13.73
C GLY A 35 4.33 -23.84 12.59
N TYR A 36 3.82 -23.74 11.35
CA TYR A 36 4.59 -23.31 10.19
C TYR A 36 4.29 -21.87 9.79
N VAL A 37 5.18 -21.30 8.98
CA VAL A 37 5.05 -19.93 8.45
C VAL A 37 3.94 -19.89 7.40
N ALA A 38 2.89 -19.11 7.66
CA ALA A 38 1.80 -18.83 6.73
C ALA A 38 1.94 -17.49 6.00
N GLY A 39 2.91 -16.66 6.41
CA GLY A 39 3.09 -15.33 5.86
C GLY A 39 4.23 -14.54 6.50
N CYS A 40 4.28 -13.25 6.19
CA CYS A 40 5.26 -12.30 6.71
C CYS A 40 4.53 -11.05 7.22
N ARG A 41 4.84 -10.64 8.45
CA ARG A 41 4.49 -9.33 8.98
C ARG A 41 5.66 -8.41 8.73
N HIS A 42 5.52 -7.53 7.75
CA HIS A 42 6.56 -6.57 7.39
C HIS A 42 6.17 -5.18 7.88
N ILE A 43 7.04 -4.56 8.66
CA ILE A 43 6.89 -3.19 9.15
C ILE A 43 8.02 -2.31 8.63
N ALA A 44 7.70 -1.05 8.35
CA ALA A 44 8.67 0.02 8.17
C ALA A 44 8.32 1.23 9.06
N ARG A 45 9.31 1.77 9.76
CA ARG A 45 9.24 3.00 10.54
C ARG A 45 10.20 4.03 9.96
N ALA A 46 9.70 5.22 9.66
CA ALA A 46 10.52 6.32 9.18
C ALA A 46 10.63 7.42 10.25
N TYR A 47 11.84 7.89 10.48
CA TYR A 47 12.16 8.89 11.49
C TYR A 47 12.62 10.21 10.86
N SER A 48 12.20 11.32 11.47
CA SER A 48 12.64 12.68 11.14
C SER A 48 12.99 13.40 12.43
N LYS A 49 14.20 13.95 12.51
CA LYS A 49 14.79 14.58 13.70
C LYS A 49 14.70 13.69 14.94
N GLY A 50 15.00 12.40 14.76
CA GLY A 50 14.94 11.38 15.81
C GLY A 50 13.54 10.99 16.29
N ARG A 51 12.47 11.42 15.61
CA ARG A 51 11.08 11.09 15.94
C ARG A 51 10.46 10.22 14.85
N GLU A 52 9.77 9.14 15.24
CA GLU A 52 8.95 8.37 14.30
C GLU A 52 7.84 9.25 13.75
N VAL A 53 7.79 9.41 12.42
CA VAL A 53 6.81 10.25 11.73
C VAL A 53 5.91 9.47 10.79
N ILE A 54 6.32 8.28 10.35
CA ILE A 54 5.54 7.39 9.49
C ILE A 54 5.73 5.95 9.98
N PHE A 55 4.63 5.25 10.19
CA PHE A 55 4.59 3.82 10.46
C PHE A 55 3.77 3.14 9.35
N LEU A 56 4.34 2.11 8.73
CA LEU A 56 3.68 1.26 7.74
C LEU A 56 3.76 -0.19 8.21
N GLU A 57 2.64 -0.90 8.13
CA GLU A 57 2.55 -2.33 8.42
C GLU A 57 1.83 -3.02 7.26
N HIS A 58 2.45 -4.06 6.72
CA HIS A 58 1.90 -4.85 5.63
C HIS A 58 2.00 -6.35 5.96
N PRO A 59 1.03 -6.90 6.71
CA PRO A 59 0.97 -8.32 7.00
C PRO A 59 0.39 -9.06 5.79
N GLN A 60 1.19 -9.91 5.16
CA GLN A 60 0.75 -10.76 4.05
C GLN A 60 0.79 -12.22 4.45
N GLN A 61 -0.34 -12.91 4.35
CA GLN A 61 -0.48 -14.31 4.75
C GLN A 61 -1.57 -15.01 3.93
N VAL A 62 -1.46 -16.33 3.78
CA VAL A 62 -2.51 -17.13 3.10
C VAL A 62 -3.70 -17.33 4.03
N CYS A 63 -4.93 -17.21 3.50
CA CYS A 63 -6.17 -17.51 4.23
C CYS A 63 -6.28 -16.85 5.64
N PRO A 64 -6.07 -15.52 5.79
CA PRO A 64 -6.08 -14.83 7.09
C PRO A 64 -7.38 -15.04 7.89
N GLY A 65 -8.53 -15.15 7.22
CA GLY A 65 -9.83 -15.33 7.86
C GLY A 65 -9.98 -16.63 8.68
N LEU A 66 -9.15 -17.66 8.45
CA LEU A 66 -9.17 -18.88 9.26
C LEU A 66 -8.76 -18.64 10.72
N GLU A 67 -8.08 -17.53 10.99
CA GLU A 67 -7.70 -17.10 12.34
C GLU A 67 -8.35 -15.76 12.71
N GLY A 68 -9.50 -15.45 12.10
CA GLY A 68 -10.31 -14.27 12.43
C GLY A 68 -9.69 -12.94 12.02
N VAL A 69 -8.69 -12.94 11.14
CA VAL A 69 -8.06 -11.72 10.63
C VAL A 69 -8.85 -11.22 9.40
N SER A 70 -9.49 -10.07 9.54
CA SER A 70 -10.10 -9.34 8.42
C SER A 70 -9.03 -8.64 7.60
N THR A 71 -9.27 -8.51 6.30
CA THR A 71 -8.42 -7.76 5.38
C THR A 71 -8.98 -6.36 5.16
N GLY A 72 -8.09 -5.38 4.97
CA GLY A 72 -8.47 -3.98 4.79
C GLY A 72 -7.25 -3.07 4.62
N ASP A 73 -7.48 -1.88 4.06
CA ASP A 73 -6.49 -0.80 4.03
C ASP A 73 -6.87 0.26 5.07
N TYR A 74 -5.95 0.56 5.97
CA TYR A 74 -6.18 1.46 7.09
C TYR A 74 -5.17 2.61 7.08
N ILE A 75 -5.68 3.84 7.22
CA ILE A 75 -4.84 5.05 7.34
C ILE A 75 -5.29 5.82 8.57
N THR A 76 -4.36 6.02 9.51
CA THR A 76 -4.56 6.87 10.69
C THR A 76 -3.58 8.03 10.63
N ILE A 77 -4.09 9.26 10.58
CA ILE A 77 -3.28 10.49 10.63
C ILE A 77 -3.52 11.15 11.99
N LYS A 78 -2.50 11.13 12.85
CA LYS A 78 -2.50 11.85 14.12
C LYS A 78 -2.18 13.32 13.86
N GLY A 79 -3.15 14.19 14.07
CA GLY A 79 -3.04 15.63 13.81
C GLY A 79 -4.19 16.40 14.42
N ASN A 80 -4.40 17.63 13.97
CA ASN A 80 -5.53 18.46 14.36
C ASN A 80 -6.24 19.02 13.11
N PRO A 81 -7.41 18.50 12.73
CA PRO A 81 -8.11 17.36 13.34
C PRO A 81 -7.41 16.02 13.04
N PRO A 82 -7.63 14.97 13.86
CA PRO A 82 -7.22 13.62 13.50
C PRO A 82 -8.08 13.07 12.35
N VAL A 83 -7.52 12.17 11.53
CA VAL A 83 -8.22 11.49 10.43
C VAL A 83 -8.03 9.99 10.55
N ASN A 84 -9.13 9.23 10.41
CA ASN A 84 -9.13 7.77 10.33
C ASN A 84 -9.89 7.35 9.07
N LEU A 85 -9.25 6.55 8.23
CA LEU A 85 -9.82 6.00 7.00
C LEU A 85 -9.66 4.49 6.99
N ALA A 86 -10.72 3.79 6.60
CA ALA A 86 -10.75 2.35 6.42
C ALA A 86 -11.41 2.02 5.07
N ILE A 87 -10.80 1.09 4.33
CA ILE A 87 -11.37 0.48 3.12
C ILE A 87 -11.43 -1.02 3.39
N GLU A 88 -12.64 -1.58 3.39
CA GLU A 88 -12.91 -2.96 3.76
C GLU A 88 -13.87 -3.62 2.73
N PRO A 89 -13.47 -4.70 2.04
CA PRO A 89 -12.14 -5.33 2.07
C PRO A 89 -11.07 -4.40 1.45
N GLU A 90 -9.80 -4.80 1.55
CA GLU A 90 -8.68 -4.09 0.94
C GLU A 90 -8.89 -3.87 -0.56
N ILE A 91 -8.23 -2.85 -1.11
CA ILE A 91 -8.21 -2.65 -2.56
C ILE A 91 -7.55 -3.89 -3.19
N PRO A 92 -8.25 -4.61 -4.11
CA PRO A 92 -7.69 -5.81 -4.70
C PRO A 92 -6.42 -5.48 -5.49
N GLY A 93 -5.25 -5.87 -4.97
CA GLY A 93 -3.96 -5.39 -5.46
C GLY A 93 -3.74 -5.61 -6.96
N GLY A 94 -4.15 -6.77 -7.50
CA GLY A 94 -4.04 -7.07 -8.92
C GLY A 94 -4.85 -6.13 -9.80
N ILE A 95 -6.15 -5.97 -9.50
CA ILE A 95 -7.05 -5.10 -10.28
C ILE A 95 -6.69 -3.63 -10.09
N GLY A 96 -6.40 -3.21 -8.86
CA GLY A 96 -6.02 -1.84 -8.53
C GLY A 96 -4.76 -1.40 -9.23
N THR A 97 -3.74 -2.27 -9.31
CA THR A 97 -2.49 -2.00 -10.02
C THR A 97 -2.72 -1.82 -11.52
N ILE A 98 -3.51 -2.70 -12.15
CA ILE A 98 -3.86 -2.58 -13.58
C ILE A 98 -4.62 -1.27 -13.81
N ALA A 99 -5.62 -0.99 -12.98
CA ALA A 99 -6.46 0.19 -13.12
C ALA A 99 -5.65 1.48 -13.00
N ILE A 100 -4.80 1.62 -11.99
CA ILE A 100 -4.01 2.83 -11.79
C ILE A 100 -2.95 3.00 -12.89
N ALA A 101 -2.28 1.93 -13.31
CA ALA A 101 -1.30 1.99 -14.40
C ALA A 101 -1.92 2.53 -15.70
N VAL A 102 -3.11 2.04 -16.06
CA VAL A 102 -3.83 2.47 -17.25
C VAL A 102 -4.42 3.87 -17.10
N ASN A 103 -5.05 4.16 -15.97
CA ASN A 103 -5.71 5.45 -15.73
C ASN A 103 -4.74 6.62 -15.59
N MET A 104 -3.46 6.36 -15.30
CA MET A 104 -2.44 7.41 -15.25
C MET A 104 -1.88 7.78 -16.62
N ILE A 105 -2.11 7.00 -17.69
CA ILE A 105 -1.53 7.26 -19.02
C ILE A 105 -1.78 8.70 -19.52
N PRO A 106 -3.03 9.22 -19.55
CA PRO A 106 -3.27 10.59 -20.03
C PRO A 106 -2.60 11.64 -19.13
N LEU A 107 -2.58 11.41 -17.81
CA LEU A 107 -2.00 12.34 -16.84
C LEU A 107 -0.47 12.41 -16.94
N VAL A 108 0.17 11.30 -17.29
CA VAL A 108 1.62 11.25 -17.54
C VAL A 108 1.95 11.92 -18.87
N MET A 109 1.15 11.70 -19.92
CA MET A 109 1.36 12.34 -21.23
C MET A 109 1.26 13.86 -21.17
N ASP A 110 0.32 14.38 -20.39
CA ASP A 110 0.13 15.82 -20.17
C ASP A 110 1.02 16.36 -19.02
N GLY A 111 1.82 15.50 -18.39
CA GLY A 111 2.65 15.82 -17.24
C GLY A 111 3.96 16.53 -17.60
N PRO A 112 4.71 17.00 -16.60
CA PRO A 112 6.01 17.63 -16.85
C PRO A 112 7.03 16.60 -17.36
N ALA A 113 7.96 17.07 -18.20
CA ALA A 113 9.05 16.25 -18.70
C ALA A 113 10.00 15.82 -17.56
N GLY A 114 10.47 14.58 -17.61
CA GLY A 114 11.43 14.01 -16.65
C GLY A 114 10.82 12.89 -15.79
N LEU A 115 11.54 12.52 -14.74
CA LEU A 115 11.07 11.53 -13.78
C LEU A 115 10.10 12.17 -12.78
N VAL A 116 8.84 11.77 -12.86
CA VAL A 116 7.76 12.26 -11.99
C VAL A 116 7.25 11.16 -11.07
N THR A 117 6.58 11.56 -10.00
CA THR A 117 5.90 10.68 -9.03
C THR A 117 4.41 10.95 -8.99
N MET A 118 3.64 10.10 -8.32
CA MET A 118 2.19 10.32 -8.12
C MET A 118 1.87 11.65 -7.42
N ALA A 119 2.78 12.19 -6.62
CA ALA A 119 2.60 13.47 -5.94
C ALA A 119 2.77 14.68 -6.88
N ASP A 120 3.38 14.49 -8.06
CA ASP A 120 3.64 15.54 -9.04
C ASP A 120 2.53 15.62 -10.11
N LEU A 121 1.59 14.65 -10.11
CA LEU A 121 0.53 14.51 -11.10
C LEU A 121 -0.85 14.77 -10.49
N PRO A 122 -1.87 15.09 -11.31
CA PRO A 122 -3.25 15.17 -10.84
C PRO A 122 -3.74 13.85 -10.22
N VAL A 123 -4.77 13.95 -9.37
CA VAL A 123 -5.36 12.78 -8.69
C VAL A 123 -5.79 11.71 -9.71
N PRO A 124 -5.47 10.42 -9.48
CA PRO A 124 -5.92 9.31 -10.32
C PRO A 124 -7.44 9.29 -10.45
N ARG A 125 -7.94 9.00 -11.63
CA ARG A 125 -9.39 8.98 -11.90
C ARG A 125 -9.76 7.97 -12.98
N LEU A 126 -11.00 7.53 -12.93
CA LEU A 126 -11.58 6.69 -13.99
C LEU A 126 -11.75 7.51 -15.27
N TRP A 127 -11.44 6.88 -16.40
CA TRP A 127 -11.75 7.40 -17.73
C TRP A 127 -12.85 6.55 -18.36
N HIS A 128 -13.87 7.21 -18.93
CA HIS A 128 -14.90 6.52 -19.71
C HIS A 128 -14.33 5.98 -21.04
N THR A 129 -13.41 6.73 -21.65
CA THR A 129 -12.64 6.32 -22.82
C THR A 129 -11.21 6.86 -22.71
N LEU A 130 -10.22 6.04 -23.08
CA LEU A 130 -8.85 6.50 -23.28
C LEU A 130 -8.74 7.02 -24.70
N SER A 131 -8.79 8.32 -24.86
CA SER A 131 -8.47 8.98 -26.13
C SER A 131 -7.08 9.58 -25.99
N ALA A 132 -6.20 9.26 -26.94
CA ALA A 132 -4.92 9.94 -27.05
C ALA A 132 -5.21 11.41 -27.38
N VAL A 133 -5.04 12.29 -26.38
CA VAL A 133 -5.00 13.72 -26.66
C VAL A 133 -3.74 13.94 -27.47
N SER A 134 -3.88 14.38 -28.72
CA SER A 134 -2.70 14.71 -29.55
C SER A 134 -1.86 15.74 -28.79
N PRO A 135 -0.54 15.53 -28.64
CA PRO A 135 0.31 16.52 -28.02
C PRO A 135 0.21 17.83 -28.81
N LYS A 136 -0.04 18.93 -28.08
CA LYS A 136 0.08 20.29 -28.63
C LYS A 136 1.55 20.64 -28.83
#